data_AF-A0A961KGL9-F1
#
_entry.id   AF-A0A961KGL9-F1
#
_cell.length_a   1.000
_cell.length_b   1.000
_cell.length_c   1.000
_cell.angle_alpha   90.00
_cell.angle_beta   90.00
_cell.angle_gamma   90.00
#
_symmetry.space_group_name_H-M   'P 1'
#
loop_
_entity.id
_entity.type
_entity.pdbx_description
1 polymer ?
#
loop_
_entity_poly.entity_id
_entity_poly.type
_entity_poly.pdbx_seq_one_letter_code
_entity_poly.pdbx_strand_id
1 'polypeptide(L)' 'MLLYRFLAVSAMCAGLAACGDTTGEQALLGGGAGAIGAAALDANPVAGAAVGASANVLYCKENPGKC' A
#
# COMPACT_ATOMS: atom_id res chain seq x y z
N MET A 1 16.55 13.96 -9.88
CA MET A 1 16.22 14.05 -8.43
C MET A 1 14.86 14.70 -8.16
N LEU A 2 14.52 15.85 -8.76
CA LEU A 2 13.23 16.52 -8.51
C LEU A 2 12.02 15.66 -8.95
N LEU A 3 12.11 15.00 -10.10
CA LEU A 3 11.06 14.13 -10.65
C LEU A 3 10.73 12.92 -9.76
N TYR A 4 11.76 12.33 -9.12
CA TYR A 4 11.59 11.18 -8.22
C TYR A 4 10.87 11.56 -6.93
N ARG A 5 11.09 12.79 -6.43
CA ARG A 5 10.37 13.32 -5.27
C ARG A 5 8.89 13.52 -5.57
N PHE A 6 8.54 14.02 -6.75
CA PHE A 6 7.14 14.15 -7.15
C PHE A 6 6.44 12.78 -7.30
N LEU A 7 7.12 11.79 -7.90
CA LEU A 7 6.60 10.42 -8.00
C LEU A 7 6.35 9.78 -6.64
N ALA A 8 7.27 9.94 -5.68
CA ALA A 8 7.12 9.42 -4.33
C ALA A 8 5.93 10.06 -3.59
N VAL A 9 5.72 11.36 -3.75
CA VAL A 9 4.59 12.08 -3.13
C VAL A 9 3.27 11.66 -3.77
N SER A 10 3.20 11.51 -5.10
CA SER A 10 1.99 11.01 -5.76
C SER A 10 1.67 9.57 -5.38
N ALA A 11 2.69 8.72 -5.19
CA ALA A 11 2.51 7.34 -4.73
C ALA A 11 1.98 7.29 -3.29
N MET A 12 2.45 8.20 -2.42
CA MET A 12 1.91 8.36 -1.07
C MET A 12 0.45 8.83 -1.06
N CYS A 13 0.10 9.81 -1.90
CA CYS A 13 -1.29 10.27 -2.02
C CYS A 13 -2.20 9.20 -2.62
N ALA A 14 -1.73 8.45 -3.61
CA ALA A 14 -2.49 7.34 -4.21
C ALA A 14 -2.68 6.18 -3.23
N GLY A 15 -1.68 5.86 -2.40
CA GLY A 15 -1.80 4.85 -1.34
C GLY A 15 -2.81 5.23 -0.26
N LEU A 16 -3.01 6.54 -0.03
CA LEU A 16 -4.03 7.02 0.92
C LEU A 16 -5.46 6.84 0.40
N ALA A 17 -5.68 6.88 -0.93
CA ALA A 17 -6.99 6.71 -1.55
C ALA A 17 -7.33 5.23 -1.87
N ALA A 18 -6.52 4.29 -1.41
CA ALA A 18 -6.49 2.90 -1.89
C ALA A 18 -6.95 1.88 -0.85
N CYS A 19 -7.91 2.22 0.02
CA CYS A 19 -8.61 1.15 0.71
C CYS A 19 -9.33 0.26 -0.30
N GLY A 20 -10.04 0.83 -1.26
CA GLY A 20 -10.98 0.03 -2.05
C GLY A 20 -12.20 -0.37 -1.21
N ASP A 21 -13.27 -0.75 -1.90
CA ASP A 21 -14.60 -0.87 -1.28
C ASP A 21 -14.77 -2.17 -0.50
N THR A 22 -14.01 -3.22 -0.86
CA THR A 22 -14.12 -4.55 -0.26
C THR A 22 -12.84 -4.95 0.47
N THR A 23 -12.95 -5.88 1.43
CA THR A 23 -11.77 -6.44 2.11
C THR A 23 -10.79 -7.11 1.12
N GLY A 24 -11.30 -7.67 0.01
CA GLY A 24 -10.46 -8.25 -1.03
C GLY A 24 -9.63 -7.21 -1.76
N GLU A 25 -10.24 -6.08 -2.16
CA GLU A 25 -9.51 -4.94 -2.74
C GLU A 25 -8.51 -4.34 -1.76
N GLN A 26 -8.89 -4.16 -0.49
CA GLN A 26 -7.98 -3.69 0.55
C GLN A 26 -6.74 -4.58 0.66
N ALA A 27 -6.93 -5.91 0.68
CA ALA A 27 -5.83 -6.85 0.73
C ALA A 27 -4.97 -6.83 -0.55
N LEU A 28 -5.59 -6.72 -1.73
CA LEU A 28 -4.88 -6.67 -3.01
C LEU A 28 -4.07 -5.38 -3.18
N LEU A 29 -4.65 -4.23 -2.83
CA LEU A 29 -4.00 -2.93 -2.92
C LEU A 29 -2.84 -2.83 -1.93
N GLY A 30 -3.09 -3.18 -0.66
CA GLY A 30 -2.06 -3.23 0.37
C GLY A 30 -0.96 -4.24 0.05
N GLY A 31 -1.34 -5.44 -0.40
CA GLY A 31 -0.40 -6.50 -0.74
C GLY A 31 0.43 -6.18 -1.97
N GLY A 32 -0.18 -5.59 -3.00
CA GLY A 32 0.55 -5.12 -4.18
C GLY A 32 1.56 -4.03 -3.82
N ALA A 33 1.15 -3.03 -3.03
CA ALA A 33 2.03 -1.97 -2.58
C ALA A 33 3.19 -2.52 -1.72
N GLY A 34 2.89 -3.44 -0.80
CA GLY A 34 3.88 -4.11 0.05
C GLY A 34 4.86 -4.97 -0.73
N ALA A 35 4.40 -5.69 -1.75
CA ALA A 35 5.25 -6.51 -2.63
C ALA A 35 6.22 -5.64 -3.43
N ILE A 36 5.71 -4.57 -4.05
CA ILE A 36 6.51 -3.63 -4.84
C ILE A 36 7.51 -2.90 -3.94
N GLY A 37 7.08 -2.46 -2.77
CA GLY A 37 7.94 -1.79 -1.78
C GLY A 37 9.06 -2.71 -1.30
N ALA A 38 8.75 -3.98 -0.97
CA ALA A 38 9.76 -4.94 -0.59
C ALA A 38 10.74 -5.23 -1.74
N ALA A 39 10.25 -5.39 -2.97
CA ALA A 39 11.11 -5.58 -4.14
C ALA A 39 12.04 -4.38 -4.40
N ALA A 40 11.54 -3.15 -4.22
CA ALA A 40 12.35 -1.94 -4.36
C ALA A 40 13.42 -1.78 -3.28
N LEU A 41 13.26 -2.47 -2.15
CA LEU A 41 14.20 -2.49 -1.02
C LEU A 41 15.08 -3.76 -1.01
N ASP A 42 15.07 -4.56 -2.08
CA ASP A 42 15.74 -5.86 -2.16
C ASP A 42 15.35 -6.82 -1.00
N ALA A 43 14.13 -6.67 -0.48
CA ALA A 43 13.54 -7.51 0.56
C ALA A 43 12.62 -8.58 -0.02
N ASN A 44 12.12 -9.51 0.81
CA ASN A 44 11.24 -10.59 0.37
C ASN A 44 9.86 -10.06 -0.08
N PRO A 45 9.49 -10.16 -1.38
CA PRO A 45 8.23 -9.60 -1.89
C PRO A 45 6.99 -10.28 -1.35
N VAL A 46 7.05 -11.58 -1.06
CA VAL A 46 5.90 -12.34 -0.50
C VAL A 46 5.63 -11.90 0.93
N ALA A 47 6.68 -11.72 1.73
CA ALA A 47 6.55 -11.18 3.08
C ALA A 47 6.03 -9.73 3.04
N GLY A 48 6.56 -8.91 2.13
CA GLY A 48 6.08 -7.55 1.90
C GLY A 48 4.60 -7.52 1.53
N ALA A 49 4.15 -8.42 0.64
CA ALA A 49 2.76 -8.54 0.26
C ALA A 49 1.87 -8.93 1.45
N ALA A 50 2.28 -9.90 2.25
CA ALA A 50 1.51 -10.35 3.41
C ALA A 50 1.35 -9.23 4.45
N VAL A 51 2.45 -8.52 4.76
CA VAL A 51 2.44 -7.39 5.69
C VAL A 51 1.62 -6.23 5.12
N GLY A 52 1.81 -5.87 3.86
CA GLY A 52 1.08 -4.78 3.23
C GLY A 52 -0.42 -5.05 3.14
N ALA A 53 -0.82 -6.27 2.79
CA ALA A 53 -2.24 -6.65 2.72
C ALA A 53 -2.91 -6.56 4.09
N SER A 54 -2.29 -7.13 5.13
CA SER A 54 -2.83 -7.11 6.49
C SER A 54 -2.85 -5.71 7.08
N ALA A 55 -1.80 -4.92 6.88
CA ALA A 55 -1.72 -3.54 7.33
C ALA A 55 -2.79 -2.66 6.68
N ASN A 56 -3.01 -2.78 5.36
CA ASN A 56 -4.03 -2.00 4.66
C ASN A 56 -5.44 -2.35 5.15
N VAL A 57 -5.78 -3.65 5.19
CA VAL A 57 -7.10 -4.09 5.70
C VAL A 57 -7.35 -3.61 7.13
N LEU A 58 -6.35 -3.71 8.01
CA LEU A 58 -6.49 -3.24 9.39
C LEU A 58 -6.68 -1.72 9.45
N TYR A 59 -5.85 -0.97 8.75
CA TYR A 59 -5.90 0.49 8.74
C TYR A 59 -7.24 1.01 8.22
N CYS A 60 -7.74 0.45 7.11
CA CYS A 60 -9.04 0.79 6.52
C CYS A 60 -10.20 0.53 7.48
N LYS A 61 -10.16 -0.58 8.22
CA LYS A 61 -11.20 -0.93 9.19
C LYS A 61 -11.19 -0.05 10.43
N GLU A 62 -10.01 0.30 10.92
CA GLU A 62 -9.86 1.16 12.09
C GLU A 62 -10.07 2.64 11.75
N ASN A 63 -9.92 3.03 10.48
CA ASN A 63 -10.01 4.42 10.03
C ASN A 63 -10.90 4.61 8.78
N PRO A 64 -12.20 4.26 8.82
CA PRO A 64 -13.07 4.19 7.64
C PRO A 64 -13.37 5.53 6.92
N GLY A 65 -12.95 6.67 7.49
CA GLY A 65 -13.09 7.99 6.87
C GLY A 65 -11.76 8.68 6.56
N LYS A 66 -10.63 7.95 6.65
CA LYS A 66 -9.28 8.50 6.43
C LYS A 66 -8.55 7.85 5.26
N CYS A 67 -9.31 7.16 4.42
CA CYS A 67 -8.84 6.49 3.24
C CYS A 67 -9.69 6.87 2.04
#